data_AF-A0A931MXJ4-F1
#
_entry.id   AF-A0A931MXJ4-F1
#
_cell.length_a   1.000
_cell.length_b   1.000
_cell.length_c   1.000
_cell.angle_alpha   90.00
_cell.angle_beta   90.00
_cell.angle_gamma   90.00
#
_symmetry.space_group_name_H-M   'P 1'
#
loop_
_entity.id
_entity.type
_entity.pdbx_description
1 polymer ?
#
loop_
_entity_poly.entity_id
_entity_poly.type
_entity_poly.pdbx_seq_one_letter_code
_entity_poly.pdbx_strand_id
1 'polypeptide(L)'
;MLELRPNCECCDRDLPPASRAAMICTFECTFCADCAAGVLGGVCPNCGGELVRRPVRPAGKLARFPASTTRVLKPDGCAAVAPPAADPEERAA
;
A
#
# COMPACT_ATOMS: atom_id res chain seq x y z
N MET A 1 -15.12 3.10 -0.06
CA MET A 1 -14.64 2.71 1.29
C MET A 1 -13.38 1.88 1.08
N LEU A 2 -12.35 2.01 1.93
CA LEU A 2 -11.12 1.22 1.77
C LEU A 2 -11.43 -0.27 1.65
N GLU A 3 -10.83 -0.93 0.68
CA GLU A 3 -10.91 -2.37 0.44
C GLU A 3 -10.25 -3.17 1.57
N LEU A 4 -9.18 -2.67 2.19
CA LEU A 4 -8.34 -3.39 3.15
C LEU A 4 -7.71 -4.66 2.54
N ARG A 5 -6.91 -4.47 1.47
CA ARG A 5 -6.25 -5.57 0.76
C ARG A 5 -5.49 -6.52 1.70
N PRO A 6 -5.59 -7.85 1.50
CA PRO A 6 -5.18 -8.83 2.49
C PRO A 6 -3.68 -9.15 2.47
N ASN A 7 -2.90 -8.56 1.56
CA ASN A 7 -1.49 -8.92 1.38
C ASN A 7 -0.60 -7.72 1.02
N CYS A 8 0.70 -7.90 1.18
CA CYS A 8 1.73 -7.00 0.69
C CYS A 8 1.93 -7.21 -0.82
N GLU A 9 1.81 -6.15 -1.61
CA GLU A 9 2.02 -6.20 -3.06
C GLU A 9 3.47 -6.55 -3.46
N CYS A 10 4.40 -6.50 -2.51
CA CYS A 10 5.83 -6.72 -2.75
C CYS A 10 6.29 -8.16 -2.53
N CYS A 11 5.89 -8.74 -1.39
CA CYS A 11 6.43 -9.99 -0.87
C CYS A 11 5.33 -10.99 -0.52
N ASP A 12 4.09 -10.66 -0.89
CA ASP A 12 2.88 -11.43 -0.64
C ASP A 12 2.60 -11.79 0.84
N ARG A 13 3.25 -11.10 1.80
CA ARG A 13 2.96 -11.31 3.23
C ARG A 13 1.51 -10.94 3.55
N ASP A 14 0.84 -11.76 4.36
CA ASP A 14 -0.51 -11.48 4.83
C ASP A 14 -0.59 -10.21 5.69
N LEU A 15 -1.57 -9.37 5.38
CA LEU A 15 -1.88 -8.11 6.03
C LEU A 15 -3.38 -8.07 6.36
N PRO A 16 -3.81 -8.82 7.39
CA PRO A 16 -5.22 -8.87 7.79
C PRO A 16 -5.76 -7.48 8.13
N PRO A 17 -7.08 -7.26 8.12
CA PRO A 17 -7.69 -5.94 8.34
C PRO A 17 -7.33 -5.28 9.69
N ALA A 18 -6.95 -6.08 10.69
CA ALA A 18 -6.48 -5.62 11.99
C ALA A 18 -4.95 -5.39 12.06
N SER A 19 -4.21 -5.71 10.99
CA SER A 19 -2.75 -5.60 10.95
C SER A 19 -2.30 -4.16 11.17
N ARG A 20 -1.36 -3.99 12.10
CA ARG A 20 -0.67 -2.72 12.34
C ARG A 20 0.57 -2.54 11.45
N ALA A 21 0.94 -3.57 10.71
CA ALA A 21 2.09 -3.59 9.81
C ALA A 21 1.70 -3.31 8.35
N ALA A 22 0.43 -3.03 8.06
CA ALA A 22 -0.01 -2.64 6.73
C ALA A 22 0.24 -1.14 6.53
N MET A 23 0.95 -0.81 5.46
CA MET A 23 1.20 0.52 4.96
C MET A 23 0.42 0.70 3.65
N ILE A 24 -0.09 1.91 3.40
CA ILE A 24 -1.01 2.20 2.31
C ILE A 24 -0.73 3.60 1.73
N CYS A 25 -0.94 3.77 0.43
CA CYS A 25 -1.01 5.10 -0.21
C CYS A 25 -2.46 5.55 -0.45
N THR A 26 -2.66 6.74 -1.03
CA THR A 26 -4.00 7.28 -1.36
C THR A 26 -4.79 6.43 -2.36
N PHE A 27 -4.10 5.62 -3.18
CA PHE A 27 -4.68 4.70 -4.16
C PHE A 27 -4.84 3.25 -3.63
N GLU A 28 -4.65 3.06 -2.33
CA GLU A 28 -4.81 1.76 -1.68
C GLU A 28 -3.78 0.69 -2.09
N CYS A 29 -2.65 1.10 -2.69
CA CYS A 29 -1.51 0.18 -2.84
C CYS A 29 -1.00 -0.22 -1.45
N THR A 30 -0.97 -1.53 -1.17
CA THR A 30 -0.73 -2.05 0.18
C THR A 30 0.61 -2.76 0.30
N PHE A 31 1.43 -2.35 1.27
CA PHE A 31 2.75 -2.91 1.53
C PHE A 31 2.93 -3.22 3.01
N CYS A 32 3.80 -4.17 3.36
CA CYS A 32 4.16 -4.39 4.75
C CYS A 32 5.14 -3.31 5.23
N ALA A 33 5.21 -3.09 6.55
CA ALA A 33 6.11 -2.13 7.17
C ALA A 33 7.59 -2.38 6.79
N ASP A 34 8.01 -3.65 6.67
CA ASP A 34 9.38 -4.00 6.29
C ASP A 34 9.72 -3.56 4.85
N CYS A 35 8.82 -3.82 3.89
CA CYS A 35 9.01 -3.38 2.50
C CYS A 35 8.94 -1.85 2.40
N ALA A 36 7.99 -1.24 3.10
CA ALA A 36 7.82 0.21 3.13
C ALA A 36 9.07 0.91 3.68
N ALA A 37 9.61 0.48 4.82
CA ALA A 37 10.79 1.08 5.43
C ALA A 37 12.12 0.69 4.75
N GLY A 38 12.19 -0.52 4.20
CA GLY A 38 13.37 -1.03 3.51
C GLY A 38 13.43 -0.56 2.07
N VAL A 39 13.12 -1.47 1.14
CA VAL A 39 13.33 -1.26 -0.31
C VAL A 39 12.56 -0.08 -0.89
N LEU A 40 11.44 0.33 -0.28
CA LEU A 40 10.58 1.41 -0.77
C LEU A 40 10.90 2.78 -0.16
N GLY A 41 11.65 2.86 0.94
CA GLY A 41 12.01 4.12 1.58
C GLY A 41 10.83 5.03 1.96
N GLY A 42 9.66 4.47 2.26
CA GLY A 42 8.44 5.19 2.59
C GLY A 42 7.66 5.74 1.39
N VAL A 43 8.11 5.46 0.15
CA VAL A 43 7.49 5.95 -1.08
C VAL A 43 6.79 4.81 -1.81
N CYS A 44 5.55 5.05 -2.24
CA CYS A 44 4.78 4.08 -3.00
C CYS A 44 5.39 3.90 -4.40
N PRO A 45 5.78 2.68 -4.79
CA PRO A 45 6.40 2.42 -6.08
C PRO A 45 5.42 2.52 -7.27
N ASN A 46 4.12 2.64 -7.01
CA ASN A 46 3.07 2.72 -8.04
C ASN A 46 2.67 4.16 -8.35
N CYS A 47 2.62 5.02 -7.34
CA CYS A 47 2.10 6.38 -7.49
C CYS A 47 3.05 7.48 -7.01
N GLY A 48 4.23 7.13 -6.48
CA GLY A 48 5.22 8.09 -5.97
C GLY A 48 4.83 8.85 -4.69
N GLY A 49 3.64 8.60 -4.14
CA GLY A 49 3.17 9.22 -2.90
C GLY A 49 3.72 8.54 -1.64
N GLU A 50 3.38 9.08 -0.47
CA GLU A 50 3.78 8.50 0.81
C GLU A 50 3.10 7.15 1.12
N LEU A 51 3.82 6.29 1.82
CA LEU A 51 3.28 5.10 2.46
C LEU A 51 3.08 5.39 3.94
N VAL A 52 1.82 5.50 4.34
CA VAL A 52 1.43 5.72 5.74
C VAL A 52 0.78 4.48 6.30
N ARG A 53 0.69 4.40 7.63
CA ARG A 53 0.05 3.25 8.28
C ARG A 53 -1.43 3.17 7.88
N ARG A 54 -1.87 1.99 7.45
CA ARG A 54 -3.27 1.71 7.11
C ARG A 54 -4.16 1.82 8.35
N PRO A 55 -5.25 2.60 8.30
CA PRO A 55 -6.25 2.62 9.36
C PRO A 55 -6.89 1.25 9.59
N VAL A 56 -7.11 0.89 10.86
CA VAL A 56 -7.76 -0.38 11.23
C VAL A 56 -9.27 -0.17 11.27
N ARG A 57 -10.02 -1.02 10.55
CA ARG A 57 -11.49 -1.06 10.67
C ARG A 57 -11.87 -1.75 11.98
N PRO A 58 -12.67 -1.12 12.86
CA PRO A 58 -13.11 -1.75 14.11
C PRO A 58 -13.85 -3.06 13.88
N ALA A 59 -13.69 -4.03 14.78
CA ALA A 59 -14.24 -5.38 14.65
C ALA A 59 -15.75 -5.38 14.37
N GLY A 60 -16.53 -4.56 15.11
CA GLY A 60 -17.98 -4.45 14.93
C GLY A 60 -18.43 -3.90 13.56
N LYS A 61 -17.51 -3.30 12.79
CA LYS A 61 -17.80 -2.80 11.43
C LYS A 61 -17.45 -3.83 10.35
N LEU A 62 -16.61 -4.82 10.63
CA LEU A 62 -16.18 -5.81 9.62
C LEU A 62 -17.33 -6.72 9.13
N ALA A 63 -18.32 -7.01 9.97
CA ALA A 63 -19.48 -7.82 9.55
C ALA A 63 -20.34 -7.11 8.49
N ARG A 64 -20.45 -5.78 8.55
CA ARG A 64 -21.25 -4.98 7.60
C ARG A 64 -20.43 -4.45 6.44
N PHE A 65 -19.13 -4.24 6.68
CA PHE A 65 -18.18 -3.72 5.73
C PHE A 65 -16.97 -4.66 5.74
N PRO A 66 -17.02 -5.80 5.04
CA PRO A 66 -15.94 -6.77 5.04
C PRO A 66 -14.68 -6.21 4.38
N ALA A 67 -13.53 -6.76 4.76
CA ALA A 67 -12.27 -6.53 4.06
C ALA A 67 -12.24 -7.33 2.75
N SER A 68 -11.45 -6.87 1.80
CA SER A 68 -11.22 -7.55 0.53
C SER A 68 -10.50 -8.86 0.74
N THR A 69 -10.90 -9.87 -0.03
CA THR A 69 -10.21 -11.16 -0.16
C THR A 69 -9.29 -11.20 -1.37
N THR A 70 -9.35 -10.17 -2.22
CA THR A 70 -8.55 -10.08 -3.45
C THR A 70 -7.11 -9.70 -3.12
N ARG A 71 -6.18 -10.59 -3.43
CA ARG A 71 -4.75 -10.31 -3.33
C ARG A 71 -4.28 -9.51 -4.54
N VAL A 72 -3.32 -8.60 -4.31
CA VAL A 72 -2.59 -7.89 -5.37
C VAL A 72 -1.12 -8.17 -5.15
N LEU A 73 -0.42 -8.72 -6.14
CA LEU A 73 1.00 -9.07 -6.03
C LEU A 73 1.73 -8.59 -7.28
N LYS A 74 2.87 -7.96 -7.08
CA LYS A 74 3.85 -7.71 -8.14
C LYS A 74 4.73 -8.96 -8.28
N PRO A 75 4.65 -9.70 -9.39
CA PRO A 75 5.40 -10.94 -9.56
C PRO A 75 6.92 -10.71 -9.52
N ASP A 76 7.37 -9.53 -9.96
CA ASP A 76 8.78 -9.14 -9.93
C ASP A 76 9.23 -8.50 -8.60
N GLY A 77 8.34 -8.46 -7.59
CA GLY A 77 8.57 -7.79 -6.32
C GLY A 77 8.59 -6.26 -6.43
N CYS A 78 9.24 -5.59 -5.48
CA CYS A 78 9.50 -4.15 -5.56
C CYS A 78 10.98 -3.88 -5.81
N ALA A 79 11.26 -3.12 -6.87
CA ALA A 79 12.50 -2.38 -6.98
C ALA A 79 12.37 -1.06 -6.21
N ALA A 80 13.50 -0.54 -5.70
CA ALA A 80 13.55 0.84 -5.22
C ALA A 80 13.19 1.75 -6.40
N VAL A 81 12.10 2.50 -6.27
CA VAL A 81 11.66 3.40 -7.33
C VAL A 81 12.41 4.71 -7.14
N ALA A 82 13.21 5.09 -8.15
CA ALA A 82 13.69 6.45 -8.28
C ALA A 82 12.47 7.38 -8.18
N PRO A 83 12.54 8.53 -7.49
CA PRO A 83 11.39 9.42 -7.33
C PRO A 83 10.73 9.67 -8.69
N PRO A 84 9.39 9.70 -8.77
CA PRO A 84 8.69 9.86 -10.03
C PRO A 84 9.30 11.06 -10.77
N ALA A 85 9.69 10.86 -12.03
CA ALA A 85 10.08 11.99 -12.85
C ALA A 85 8.92 12.98 -12.83
N ALA A 86 9.20 14.23 -12.44
CA ALA A 86 8.19 15.29 -12.35
C ALA A 86 7.32 15.29 -13.61
N ASP A 87 6.00 15.34 -13.40
CA ASP A 87 5.03 15.38 -14.48
C ASP A 87 5.40 16.51 -15.47
N PRO A 88 5.38 16.27 -16.80
CA PRO A 88 5.71 17.30 -17.78
C PRO A 88 4.82 18.55 -17.66
N GLU A 89 3.59 18.39 -17.17
CA GLU A 89 2.64 19.49 -16.91
C GLU A 89 3.08 20.43 -15.77
N GLU A 90 3.84 19.95 -14.78
CA GLU A 90 4.33 20.77 -13.66
C GLU A 90 5.49 21.71 -14.08
N ARG A 91 6.09 21.48 -15.27
CA ARG A 91 7.12 22.34 -15.87
C ARG A 91 6.55 23.46 -16.74
N ALA A 92 5.25 23.46 -16.99
CA ALA A 92 4.56 24.43 -17.85
C ALA A 92 3.87 25.57 -17.07
N ALA A 93 4.04 25.62 -15.74
CA ALA A 93 3.48 26.66 -14.85
C ALA A 93 4.55 27.67 -14.40
#